data_AF-A0AA51ALM2-F1
#
_entry.id   AF-A0AA51ALM2-F1
#
_cell.length_a   1.000
_cell.length_b   1.000
_cell.length_c   1.000
_cell.angle_alpha   90.00
_cell.angle_beta   90.00
_cell.angle_gamma   90.00
#
_symmetry.space_group_name_H-M   'P 1'
#
loop_
_entity.id
_entity.type
_entity.pdbx_description
1 polymer ?
#
loop_
_entity_poly.entity_id
_entity_poly.type
_entity_poly.pdbx_seq_one_letter_code
_entity_poly.pdbx_strand_id
1 'polypeptide(L)'
;FYSTVGDQQRVAQGILTALKEHPDAWTRVDTILEYSQNQETKYYALQILEQVIKTRWKVLPRNQCEGIKKYIVGLIIKNSSDPVTMENNKVYLKKLNMILIQVLKREWPHNWETFISDIVGASKTNESLCQNNMVILKLLSEEVFVFSTG
;
A
#
# COMPACT_ATOMS: atom_id res chain seq x y z
N PHE A 1 8.93 19.64 6.80
CA PHE A 1 7.48 19.37 6.97
C PHE A 1 7.16 19.01 8.43
N TYR A 2 7.77 17.99 9.03
CA TYR A 2 7.53 17.66 10.46
C TYR A 2 8.37 18.49 11.45
N SER A 3 9.36 19.24 10.97
CA SER A 3 10.35 19.95 11.81
C SER A 3 10.33 21.49 11.67
N THR A 4 9.49 22.04 10.80
CA THR A 4 9.51 23.46 10.39
C THR A 4 8.19 24.14 10.75
N VAL A 5 8.23 25.22 11.53
CA VAL A 5 7.05 25.98 11.98
C VAL A 5 6.89 27.26 11.14
N GLY A 6 5.65 27.60 10.75
CA GLY A 6 5.31 28.89 10.13
C GLY A 6 4.89 28.81 8.66
N ASP A 7 5.02 29.92 7.91
CA ASP A 7 4.53 30.06 6.54
C ASP A 7 5.14 29.06 5.55
N GLN A 8 6.40 28.67 5.76
CA GLN A 8 7.04 27.63 4.95
C GLN A 8 6.35 26.26 5.07
N GLN A 9 5.76 25.95 6.23
CA GLN A 9 5.00 24.71 6.42
C GLN A 9 3.69 24.73 5.61
N ARG A 10 2.99 25.87 5.59
CA ARG A 10 1.76 26.05 4.79
C ARG A 10 2.04 25.94 3.29
N VAL A 11 3.10 26.59 2.81
CA VAL A 11 3.51 26.52 1.40
C VAL A 11 3.87 25.08 1.04
N ALA A 12 4.69 24.40 1.86
CA ALA A 12 5.06 23.01 1.63
C ALA A 12 3.82 22.08 1.61
N GLN A 13 2.85 22.28 2.50
CA GLN A 13 1.63 21.49 2.53
C GLN A 13 0.72 21.74 1.31
N GLY A 14 0.68 22.97 0.80
CA GLY A 14 0.00 23.30 -0.45
C GLY A 14 0.61 22.57 -1.65
N ILE A 15 1.94 22.56 -1.75
CA ILE A 15 2.67 21.85 -2.82
C ILE A 15 2.44 20.35 -2.74
N LEU A 16 2.54 19.75 -1.55
CA LEU A 16 2.28 18.32 -1.37
C LEU A 16 0.82 17.99 -1.74
N THR A 17 -0.16 18.77 -1.29
CA THR A 17 -1.56 18.52 -1.68
C THR A 17 -1.74 18.59 -3.20
N ALA A 18 -1.20 19.61 -3.86
CA ALA A 18 -1.26 19.75 -5.31
C ALA A 18 -0.58 18.58 -6.04
N LEU A 19 0.58 18.14 -5.56
CA LEU A 19 1.27 16.97 -6.11
C LEU A 19 0.43 15.70 -5.94
N LYS A 20 -0.22 15.52 -4.79
CA LYS A 20 -1.06 14.34 -4.52
C LYS A 20 -2.28 14.26 -5.45
N GLU A 21 -2.85 15.41 -5.78
CA GLU A 21 -4.01 15.52 -6.67
C GLU A 21 -3.64 15.46 -8.17
N HIS A 22 -2.36 15.64 -8.49
CA HIS A 22 -1.89 15.63 -9.87
C HIS A 22 -2.16 14.26 -10.55
N PRO A 23 -2.72 14.23 -11.77
CA PRO A 23 -3.19 13.00 -12.41
C PRO A 23 -2.10 11.93 -12.59
N ASP A 24 -0.86 12.36 -12.81
CA ASP A 24 0.28 11.48 -13.06
C ASP A 24 1.18 11.26 -11.84
N ALA A 25 0.80 11.74 -10.66
CA ALA A 25 1.64 11.65 -9.45
C ALA A 25 2.03 10.20 -9.09
N TRP A 26 1.14 9.25 -9.39
CA TRP A 26 1.38 7.84 -9.12
C TRP A 26 2.53 7.25 -9.94
N THR A 27 2.87 7.82 -11.10
CA THR A 27 3.97 7.37 -11.95
C THR A 27 5.35 7.58 -11.33
N ARG A 28 5.42 8.34 -10.22
CA ARG A 28 6.65 8.60 -9.47
C ARG A 28 6.74 7.81 -8.17
N VAL A 29 5.68 7.09 -7.79
CA VAL A 29 5.58 6.44 -6.48
C VAL A 29 6.63 5.35 -6.31
N ASP A 30 6.86 4.54 -7.34
CA ASP A 30 7.88 3.49 -7.35
C ASP A 30 9.28 4.06 -7.07
N THR A 31 9.64 5.14 -7.78
CA THR A 31 10.92 5.84 -7.66
C THR A 31 11.08 6.43 -6.25
N ILE A 32 10.03 7.05 -5.70
CA ILE A 32 10.08 7.63 -4.35
C ILE A 32 10.28 6.52 -3.31
N LEU A 33 9.57 5.40 -3.43
CA LEU A 33 9.64 4.30 -2.48
C LEU A 33 10.97 3.55 -2.55
N GLU A 34 11.60 3.50 -3.72
CA GLU A 34 12.92 2.90 -3.94
C GLU A 34 14.06 3.77 -3.39
N TYR A 35 14.10 5.06 -3.72
CA TYR A 35 15.26 5.91 -3.41
C TYR A 35 15.15 6.72 -2.11
N SER A 36 13.94 7.00 -1.63
CA SER A 36 13.79 7.80 -0.40
C SER A 36 14.35 7.06 0.81
N GLN A 37 15.07 7.78 1.68
CA GLN A 37 15.48 7.30 3.01
C GLN A 37 14.52 7.79 4.11
N ASN A 38 13.66 8.76 3.80
CA ASN A 38 12.74 9.34 4.77
C ASN A 38 11.40 8.57 4.76
N GLN A 39 11.01 8.04 5.92
CA GLN A 39 9.82 7.21 6.10
C GLN A 39 8.51 7.98 5.84
N GLU A 40 8.46 9.27 6.17
CA GLU A 40 7.29 10.11 5.94
C GLU A 40 7.08 10.36 4.45
N THR A 41 8.16 10.52 3.70
CA THR A 41 8.13 10.65 2.24
C THR A 41 7.64 9.35 1.59
N LYS A 42 8.08 8.20 2.10
CA LYS A 42 7.53 6.91 1.66
C LYS A 42 6.04 6.78 1.99
N TYR A 43 5.64 7.21 3.19
CA TYR A 43 4.24 7.19 3.59
C TYR A 43 3.38 8.10 2.70
N TYR A 44 3.88 9.28 2.37
CA TYR A 44 3.24 10.21 1.45
C TYR A 44 3.11 9.62 0.04
N ALA A 45 4.13 8.94 -0.49
CA ALA A 45 4.03 8.22 -1.76
C ALA A 45 2.96 7.10 -1.71
N LEU A 46 2.88 6.36 -0.60
CA LEU A 46 1.81 5.38 -0.38
C LEU A 46 0.41 6.03 -0.34
N GLN A 47 0.28 7.26 0.18
CA GLN A 47 -0.99 7.98 0.14
C GLN A 47 -1.41 8.37 -1.29
N ILE A 48 -0.45 8.73 -2.17
CA ILE A 48 -0.72 8.97 -3.59
C ILE A 48 -1.22 7.68 -4.24
N LEU A 49 -0.52 6.56 -4.00
CA LEU A 49 -0.90 5.26 -4.56
C LEU A 49 -2.29 4.83 -4.10
N GLU A 50 -2.58 4.97 -2.81
CA GLU A 50 -3.90 4.67 -2.24
C GLU A 50 -5.00 5.51 -2.90
N GLN A 51 -4.77 6.80 -3.14
CA GLN A 51 -5.75 7.66 -3.80
C GLN A 51 -6.03 7.21 -5.24
N VAL A 52 -4.99 6.84 -5.99
CA VAL A 52 -5.15 6.34 -7.36
C VAL A 52 -5.89 5.01 -7.40
N ILE A 53 -5.55 4.07 -6.51
CA ILE A 53 -6.33 2.83 -6.34
C ILE A 53 -7.78 3.20 -6.00
N LYS A 54 -8.00 4.14 -5.08
CA LYS A 54 -9.35 4.47 -4.63
C LYS A 54 -10.25 5.05 -5.72
N THR A 55 -9.69 5.93 -6.54
CA THR A 55 -10.46 6.82 -7.43
C THR A 55 -10.36 6.46 -8.90
N ARG A 56 -9.23 5.92 -9.36
CA ARG A 56 -8.91 5.76 -10.80
C ARG A 56 -8.60 4.33 -11.22
N TRP A 57 -8.65 3.37 -10.31
CA TRP A 57 -8.28 1.98 -10.62
C TRP A 57 -8.99 1.40 -11.85
N LYS A 58 -10.29 1.67 -12.02
CA LYS A 58 -11.09 1.14 -13.15
C LYS A 58 -10.69 1.71 -14.52
N VAL A 59 -10.08 2.89 -14.56
CA VAL A 59 -9.66 3.55 -15.81
C VAL A 59 -8.17 3.32 -16.12
N LEU A 60 -7.42 2.74 -15.18
CA LEU A 60 -6.02 2.41 -15.44
C LEU A 60 -5.92 1.25 -16.44
N PRO A 61 -4.94 1.31 -17.37
CA PRO A 61 -4.60 0.18 -18.21
C PRO A 61 -4.27 -1.07 -17.36
N ARG A 62 -4.73 -2.25 -17.79
CA ARG A 62 -4.59 -3.49 -17.00
C ARG A 62 -3.13 -3.84 -16.66
N ASN A 63 -2.19 -3.55 -17.55
CA ASN A 63 -0.76 -3.74 -17.29
C ASN A 63 -0.25 -2.87 -16.12
N GLN A 64 -0.80 -1.67 -15.95
CA GLN A 64 -0.46 -0.79 -14.82
C GLN A 64 -1.07 -1.31 -13.52
N CYS A 65 -2.31 -1.82 -13.56
CA CYS A 65 -2.93 -2.50 -12.41
C CYS A 65 -2.08 -3.69 -11.94
N GLU A 66 -1.66 -4.55 -12.87
CA GLU A 66 -0.80 -5.70 -12.56
C GLU A 66 0.58 -5.28 -12.04
N GLY A 67 1.17 -4.21 -12.60
CA GLY A 67 2.42 -3.64 -12.09
C GLY A 67 2.29 -3.19 -10.64
N ILE A 68 1.24 -2.41 -10.33
CA ILE A 68 0.95 -1.95 -8.97
C ILE A 68 0.72 -3.12 -8.01
N LYS A 69 -0.05 -4.13 -8.41
CA LYS A 69 -0.29 -5.37 -7.64
C LYS A 69 1.03 -6.05 -7.25
N LYS A 70 1.87 -6.35 -8.25
CA LYS A 70 3.16 -7.02 -8.03
C LYS A 70 4.09 -6.20 -7.15
N TYR A 71 4.12 -4.89 -7.36
CA TYR A 71 4.98 -3.99 -6.60
C TYR A 71 4.59 -3.92 -5.11
N ILE A 72 3.29 -3.75 -4.80
CA ILE A 72 2.80 -3.75 -3.41
C ILE A 72 3.09 -5.08 -2.72
N VAL A 73 2.82 -6.21 -3.39
CA VAL A 73 3.09 -7.54 -2.84
C VAL A 73 4.59 -7.73 -2.58
N GLY A 74 5.45 -7.31 -3.51
CA GLY A 74 6.91 -7.36 -3.34
C GLY A 74 7.39 -6.51 -2.15
N LEU A 75 6.83 -5.32 -1.96
CA LEU A 75 7.13 -4.48 -0.80
C LEU A 75 6.68 -5.13 0.51
N ILE A 76 5.50 -5.75 0.55
CA ILE A 76 5.01 -6.44 1.74
C ILE A 76 5.97 -7.57 2.10
N ILE A 77 6.29 -8.46 1.15
CA ILE A 77 7.20 -9.58 1.37
C ILE A 77 8.56 -9.10 1.89
N LYS A 78 9.13 -8.05 1.28
CA LYS A 78 10.41 -7.47 1.71
C LYS A 78 10.36 -6.89 3.13
N ASN A 79 9.24 -6.31 3.53
CA ASN A 79 9.10 -5.66 4.83
C ASN A 79 8.53 -6.60 5.91
N SER A 80 8.17 -7.83 5.56
CA SER A 80 7.69 -8.87 6.48
C SER A 80 8.52 -10.16 6.46
N SER A 81 9.74 -10.10 5.93
CA SER A 81 10.61 -11.28 5.78
C SER A 81 11.21 -11.77 7.10
N ASP A 82 11.36 -10.90 8.09
CA ASP A 82 11.95 -11.20 9.38
C ASP A 82 11.40 -10.30 10.50
N PRO A 83 11.49 -10.72 11.77
CA PRO A 83 10.87 -10.00 12.89
C PRO A 83 11.44 -8.60 13.13
N VAL A 84 12.74 -8.40 12.87
CA VAL A 84 13.42 -7.11 13.12
C VAL A 84 12.95 -6.08 12.11
N THR A 85 12.92 -6.45 10.82
CA THR A 85 12.39 -5.60 9.76
C THR A 85 10.92 -5.26 9.99
N MET A 86 10.12 -6.23 10.44
CA MET A 86 8.70 -6.02 10.75
C MET A 86 8.49 -5.01 11.87
N GLU A 87 9.24 -5.10 12.96
CA GLU A 87 9.08 -4.16 14.08
C GLU A 87 9.58 -2.76 13.69
N ASN A 88 10.72 -2.66 13.01
CA ASN A 88 11.27 -1.38 12.54
C ASN A 88 10.35 -0.66 11.53
N ASN A 89 9.67 -1.43 10.67
CA ASN A 89 8.81 -0.88 9.63
C ASN A 89 7.31 -1.03 9.92
N LYS A 90 6.92 -1.32 11.17
CA LYS A 90 5.54 -1.69 11.56
C LYS A 90 4.45 -0.76 11.02
N VAL A 91 4.64 0.56 11.14
CA VAL A 91 3.69 1.56 10.66
C VAL A 91 3.60 1.55 9.13
N TYR A 92 4.74 1.42 8.46
CA TYR A 92 4.83 1.35 7.00
C TYR A 92 4.22 0.06 6.45
N LEU A 93 4.52 -1.09 7.07
CA LEU A 93 3.95 -2.39 6.74
C LEU A 93 2.44 -2.40 6.95
N LYS A 94 1.94 -1.84 8.05
CA LYS A 94 0.50 -1.67 8.27
C LYS A 94 -0.15 -0.87 7.14
N LYS A 95 0.50 0.21 6.67
CA LYS A 95 -0.01 1.00 5.54
C LYS A 95 -0.02 0.21 4.24
N LEU A 96 1.04 -0.56 3.94
CA LEU A 96 1.09 -1.45 2.78
C LEU A 96 -0.04 -2.47 2.81
N ASN A 97 -0.28 -3.12 3.95
CA ASN A 97 -1.37 -4.09 4.11
C ASN A 97 -2.73 -3.43 3.81
N MET A 98 -3.01 -2.24 4.35
CA MET A 98 -4.24 -1.51 4.05
C MET A 98 -4.39 -1.19 2.55
N ILE A 99 -3.30 -0.82 1.87
CA ILE A 99 -3.31 -0.56 0.43
C ILE A 99 -3.57 -1.84 -0.35
N LEU A 100 -2.99 -2.98 0.04
CA LEU A 100 -3.29 -4.28 -0.56
C LEU A 100 -4.79 -4.59 -0.43
N ILE A 101 -5.41 -4.33 0.73
CA ILE A 101 -6.86 -4.51 0.88
C ILE A 101 -7.64 -3.62 -0.09
N GLN A 102 -7.22 -2.37 -0.31
CA GLN A 102 -7.87 -1.52 -1.31
C GLN A 102 -7.77 -2.10 -2.73
N VAL A 103 -6.66 -2.74 -3.09
CA VAL A 103 -6.54 -3.46 -4.37
C VAL A 103 -7.46 -4.67 -4.42
N LEU A 104 -7.48 -5.48 -3.36
CA LEU A 104 -8.33 -6.68 -3.28
C LEU A 104 -9.82 -6.34 -3.38
N LYS A 105 -10.30 -5.26 -2.76
CA LYS A 105 -11.69 -4.80 -2.91
C LYS A 105 -12.11 -4.51 -4.36
N ARG A 106 -11.16 -4.33 -5.27
CA ARG A 106 -11.38 -4.00 -6.69
C ARG A 106 -11.13 -5.18 -7.61
N GLU A 107 -10.25 -6.08 -7.21
CA GLU A 107 -9.74 -7.17 -8.06
C GLU A 107 -10.24 -8.54 -7.63
N TRP A 108 -10.41 -8.79 -6.33
CA TRP A 108 -10.88 -10.06 -5.81
C TRP A 108 -12.43 -10.08 -5.75
N PRO A 109 -13.10 -11.19 -6.12
CA PRO A 109 -12.52 -12.47 -6.52
C PRO A 109 -12.16 -12.58 -8.01
N HIS A 110 -12.83 -11.86 -8.91
CA HIS A 110 -12.83 -12.18 -10.35
C HIS A 110 -11.52 -11.93 -11.12
N ASN A 111 -10.76 -10.88 -10.78
CA ASN A 111 -9.50 -10.54 -11.45
C ASN A 111 -8.27 -11.02 -10.66
N TRP A 112 -8.46 -11.69 -9.52
CA TRP A 112 -7.39 -12.24 -8.69
C TRP A 112 -7.84 -13.48 -7.91
N GLU A 113 -8.37 -14.47 -8.63
CA GLU A 113 -8.98 -15.67 -8.05
C GLU A 113 -8.01 -16.47 -7.16
N THR A 114 -6.72 -16.49 -7.52
CA THR A 114 -5.67 -17.22 -6.81
C THR A 114 -5.19 -16.54 -5.53
N PHE A 115 -5.67 -15.34 -5.19
CA PHE A 115 -5.12 -14.58 -4.06
C PHE A 115 -5.08 -15.40 -2.75
N ILE A 116 -6.15 -16.13 -2.42
CA ILE A 116 -6.22 -16.93 -1.18
C ILE A 116 -5.26 -18.12 -1.23
N SER A 117 -5.12 -18.80 -2.36
CA SER A 117 -4.14 -19.89 -2.49
C SER A 117 -2.70 -19.36 -2.42
N ASP A 118 -2.44 -18.22 -3.04
CA ASP A 118 -1.11 -17.62 -3.12
C ASP A 118 -0.65 -17.11 -1.75
N ILE A 119 -1.52 -16.41 -1.01
CA ILE A 119 -1.18 -15.92 0.34
C ILE A 119 -0.98 -17.09 1.32
N VAL A 120 -1.80 -18.14 1.24
CA VAL A 120 -1.62 -19.36 2.06
C VAL A 120 -0.33 -20.09 1.68
N GLY A 121 0.01 -20.14 0.39
CA GLY A 121 1.29 -20.68 -0.09
C GLY A 121 2.48 -19.89 0.46
N ALA A 122 2.44 -18.56 0.36
CA ALA A 122 3.48 -17.67 0.87
C ALA A 122 3.65 -17.75 2.39
N SER A 123 2.55 -17.96 3.14
CA SER A 123 2.62 -18.16 4.61
C SER A 123 3.48 -19.35 5.03
N LYS A 124 3.73 -20.31 4.14
CA LYS A 124 4.58 -21.48 4.45
C LYS A 124 6.08 -21.17 4.35
N THR A 125 6.47 -20.01 3.80
CA THR A 125 7.87 -19.65 3.59
C THR A 125 8.60 -19.34 4.90
N ASN A 126 7.98 -18.57 5.79
CA ASN A 126 8.50 -18.29 7.13
C ASN A 126 7.40 -17.74 8.06
N GLU A 127 7.66 -17.79 9.37
CA GLU A 127 6.70 -17.38 10.40
C GLU A 127 6.35 -15.89 10.35
N SER A 128 7.34 -15.01 10.10
CA SER A 128 7.13 -13.56 10.02
C SER A 128 6.16 -13.19 8.88
N LEU A 129 6.35 -13.79 7.71
CA LEU A 129 5.46 -13.61 6.57
C LEU A 129 4.06 -14.19 6.85
N CYS A 130 4.00 -15.36 7.49
CA CYS A 130 2.73 -15.95 7.95
C CYS A 130 1.98 -15.00 8.90
N GLN A 131 2.67 -14.45 9.89
CA GLN A 131 2.11 -13.50 10.85
C GLN A 131 1.53 -12.28 10.14
N ASN A 132 2.25 -11.69 9.19
CA ASN A 132 1.73 -10.56 8.42
C ASN A 132 0.55 -10.95 7.53
N ASN A 133 0.58 -12.14 6.92
CA ASN A 133 -0.51 -12.64 6.10
C ASN A 133 -1.80 -12.85 6.93
N MET A 134 -1.68 -13.29 8.19
CA MET A 134 -2.83 -13.38 9.11
C MET A 134 -3.44 -11.98 9.39
N VAL A 135 -2.60 -10.95 9.50
CA VAL A 135 -3.08 -9.55 9.61
C VAL A 135 -3.82 -9.14 8.34
N ILE A 136 -3.28 -9.44 7.15
CA ILE A 136 -3.95 -9.13 5.87
C ILE A 136 -5.30 -9.82 5.77
N LEU A 137 -5.38 -11.12 6.09
CA LEU A 137 -6.64 -11.87 6.05
C LEU A 137 -7.67 -11.34 7.06
N LYS A 138 -7.22 -10.93 8.25
CA LYS A 138 -8.08 -10.25 9.22
C LYS A 138 -8.65 -8.95 8.65
N LEU A 139 -7.80 -8.08 8.10
CA LEU A 139 -8.24 -6.81 7.52
C LEU A 139 -9.19 -7.01 6.33
N LEU A 140 -8.93 -8.02 5.49
CA LEU A 140 -9.82 -8.38 4.39
C LEU A 140 -11.19 -8.81 4.92
N SER A 141 -11.23 -9.64 5.96
CA SER A 141 -12.47 -10.07 6.59
C SER A 141 -13.27 -8.89 7.16
N GLU A 142 -12.60 -7.97 7.87
CA GLU A 142 -13.22 -6.75 8.39
C GLU A 142 -13.84 -5.89 7.27
N GLU A 143 -13.10 -5.68 6.18
CA GLU A 143 -13.56 -4.85 5.06
C GLU A 143 -14.65 -5.49 4.19
N VAL A 144 -14.63 -6.82 4.05
CA VAL A 144 -15.59 -7.57 3.22
C VAL A 144 -16.87 -7.90 3.98
N PHE A 145 -16.82 -8.15 5.29
CA PHE A 145 -17.97 -8.64 6.06
C PHE A 145 -18.54 -7.65 7.08
N VAL A 146 -17.76 -6.68 7.58
CA VAL A 146 -18.25 -5.73 8.62
C VAL A 146 -18.78 -4.43 8.00
N PHE A 147 -18.23 -3.99 6.87
CA PHE A 147 -18.61 -2.72 6.22
C PHE A 147 -19.52 -2.87 4.99
N SER A 148 -19.85 -4.09 4.61
CA SER A 148 -20.82 -4.40 3.53
C SER A 148 -22.27 -4.50 4.04
N THR A 149 -22.45 -4.49 5.37
CA THR A 149 -23.77 -4.47 6.05
C THR A 149 -24.20 -3.05 6.49
N GLY A 150 -23.59 -2.00 5.93
CA GLY A 150 -23.91 -0.59 6.22
C GLY A 150 -24.40 0.16 5.00
#